data_AF-A0A7G3FP09-F1
#
_entry.id   AF-A0A7G3FP09-F1
#
_cell.length_a   1.000
_cell.length_b   1.000
_cell.length_c   1.000
_cell.angle_alpha   90.00
_cell.angle_beta   90.00
_cell.angle_gamma   90.00
#
_symmetry.space_group_name_H-M   'P 1'
#
loop_
_entity.id
_entity.type
_entity.pdbx_description
1 polymer ?
#
loop_
_entity_poly.entity_id
_entity_poly.type
_entity_poly.pdbx_seq_one_letter_code
_entity_poly.pdbx_strand_id
1 'polypeptide(L)'
;MSKKGKIITGLVAFIVIIGGYVYLGGLNNIDYTIETVSDYNLVGVHFLGDGDSPEIEEAYVEAREYVLSGELDGVLTLVHYNDSTLEDEQLKLFIGVTLASGTSDLPANYQRLTIPATNAARAKIEGHNSIMPSPSTIESRLRETAEKARLELQDFTIEQYISENMLVIDMPVK
;
A
#
# COMPACT_ATOMS: atom_id res chain seq x y z
N MET A 1 27.61 -40.52 19.49
CA MET A 1 27.72 -39.04 19.52
C MET A 1 27.56 -38.54 20.95
N SER A 2 28.58 -37.87 21.49
CA SER A 2 28.53 -37.28 22.84
C SER A 2 27.48 -36.16 22.89
N LYS A 3 26.90 -35.89 24.07
CA LYS A 3 25.89 -34.82 24.25
C LYS A 3 26.36 -33.48 23.68
N LYS A 4 27.66 -33.19 23.79
CA LYS A 4 28.30 -31.98 23.22
C LYS A 4 28.24 -31.92 21.69
N GLY A 5 28.45 -33.07 21.01
CA GLY A 5 28.36 -33.14 19.55
C GLY A 5 26.95 -32.89 19.02
N LYS A 6 25.90 -33.37 19.71
CA LYS A 6 24.50 -33.13 19.31
C LYS A 6 24.10 -31.65 19.44
N ILE A 7 24.60 -30.95 20.46
CA ILE A 7 24.32 -29.53 20.69
C ILE A 7 24.98 -28.66 19.60
N ILE A 8 26.23 -28.95 19.25
CA ILE A 8 26.95 -28.20 18.22
C ILE A 8 26.31 -28.39 16.84
N THR A 9 25.93 -29.62 16.47
CA THR A 9 25.25 -29.88 15.19
C THR A 9 23.87 -29.21 15.13
N GLY A 10 23.11 -29.20 16.22
CA GLY A 10 21.81 -28.50 16.29
C GLY A 10 21.94 -26.98 16.14
N LEU A 11 22.96 -26.38 16.77
CA LEU A 11 23.22 -24.93 16.67
C LEU A 11 23.62 -24.51 15.25
N VAL A 12 24.48 -25.31 14.60
CA VAL A 12 24.90 -25.04 13.22
C VAL A 12 23.72 -25.19 12.24
N ALA A 13 22.88 -26.21 12.41
CA ALA A 13 21.68 -26.37 11.60
C ALA A 13 20.69 -25.20 11.79
N PHE A 14 20.52 -24.70 13.02
CA PHE A 14 19.67 -23.55 13.32
C PHE A 14 20.19 -22.25 12.69
N ILE A 15 21.50 -21.99 12.74
CA ILE A 15 22.14 -20.83 12.11
C ILE A 15 22.05 -20.92 10.58
N VAL A 16 22.18 -22.12 9.99
CA VAL A 16 22.02 -22.31 8.55
C VAL A 16 20.57 -22.14 8.11
N ILE A 17 19.58 -22.53 8.93
CA ILE A 17 18.16 -22.29 8.64
C ILE A 17 17.82 -20.80 8.74
N ILE A 18 18.27 -20.10 9.79
CA ILE A 18 18.07 -18.65 9.92
C ILE A 18 18.83 -17.89 8.84
N GLY A 19 20.10 -18.25 8.62
CA GLY A 19 20.93 -17.68 7.57
C GLY A 19 20.33 -17.92 6.19
N GLY A 20 19.74 -19.10 5.96
CA GLY A 20 18.98 -19.42 4.75
C GLY A 20 17.70 -18.60 4.63
N TYR A 21 16.95 -18.38 5.71
CA TYR A 21 15.74 -17.54 5.70
C TYR A 21 16.06 -16.07 5.41
N VAL A 22 17.19 -15.56 5.91
CA VAL A 22 17.69 -14.21 5.60
C VAL A 22 18.28 -14.14 4.19
N TYR A 23 18.93 -15.20 3.70
CA TYR A 23 19.58 -15.27 2.38
C TYR A 23 18.63 -15.59 1.22
N LEU A 24 17.47 -16.22 1.49
CA LEU A 24 16.42 -16.54 0.52
C LEU A 24 15.35 -15.44 0.36
N GLY A 25 15.59 -14.22 0.88
CA GLY A 25 14.76 -13.05 0.57
C GLY A 25 13.70 -12.65 1.61
N GLY A 26 13.85 -13.04 2.89
CA GLY A 26 12.89 -12.70 3.95
C GLY A 26 12.90 -11.22 4.42
N LEU A 27 13.83 -10.39 3.93
CA LEU A 27 13.99 -8.98 4.26
C LEU A 27 14.54 -8.24 3.02
N ASN A 28 13.94 -7.10 2.67
CA ASN A 28 14.42 -6.08 1.70
C ASN A 28 13.83 -6.11 0.29
N ASN A 29 12.56 -5.76 0.16
CA ASN A 29 12.06 -4.96 -0.98
C ASN A 29 10.96 -3.97 -0.57
N ILE A 30 10.73 -3.82 0.74
CA ILE A 30 9.75 -2.89 1.30
C ILE A 30 10.44 -2.05 2.36
N ASP A 31 10.56 -0.75 2.10
CA ASP A 31 11.04 0.23 3.07
C ASP A 31 9.86 0.83 3.81
N TYR A 32 9.97 0.93 5.14
CA TYR A 32 8.93 1.49 6.00
C TYR A 32 9.45 2.75 6.69
N THR A 33 8.92 3.90 6.33
CA THR A 33 9.41 5.21 6.77
C THR A 33 8.27 6.13 7.20
N ILE A 34 8.62 7.23 7.88
CA ILE A 34 7.73 8.39 8.02
C ILE A 34 8.16 9.41 6.98
N GLU A 35 7.25 9.76 6.08
CA GLU A 35 7.50 10.73 5.02
C GLU A 35 6.71 12.00 5.27
N THR A 36 7.33 13.15 5.00
CA THR A 36 6.59 14.41 4.85
C THR A 36 5.86 14.37 3.51
N VAL A 37 4.56 14.59 3.55
CA VAL A 37 3.68 14.58 2.39
C VAL A 37 2.87 15.87 2.33
N SER A 38 2.29 16.15 1.18
CA SER A 38 1.27 17.19 1.03
C SER A 38 -0.12 16.56 0.98
N ASP A 39 -1.15 17.40 0.99
CA ASP A 39 -2.52 16.94 0.75
C ASP A 39 -2.61 16.08 -0.51
N TYR A 40 -3.27 14.93 -0.39
CA TYR A 40 -3.56 14.09 -1.54
C TYR A 40 -4.79 14.67 -2.23
N ASN A 41 -4.62 15.09 -3.48
CA ASN A 41 -5.70 15.64 -4.30
C ASN A 41 -6.04 14.64 -5.39
N LEU A 42 -7.11 13.89 -5.17
CA LEU A 42 -7.52 12.80 -6.05
C LEU A 42 -8.76 13.17 -6.87
N VAL A 43 -8.86 12.54 -8.03
CA VAL A 43 -10.08 12.49 -8.83
C VAL A 43 -10.40 11.06 -9.18
N GLY A 44 -11.65 10.64 -9.07
CA GLY A 44 -12.01 9.23 -9.22
C GLY A 44 -13.43 8.90 -8.82
N VAL A 45 -13.71 7.62 -8.65
CA VAL A 45 -15.02 7.10 -8.29
C VAL A 45 -14.99 6.42 -6.93
N HIS A 46 -16.10 6.53 -6.19
CA HIS A 46 -16.32 5.75 -4.99
C HIS A 46 -16.89 4.38 -5.34
N PHE A 47 -16.43 3.36 -4.65
CA PHE A 47 -16.96 2.01 -4.72
C PHE A 47 -17.33 1.51 -3.31
N LEU A 48 -18.47 0.84 -3.21
CA LEU A 48 -18.93 0.12 -2.02
C LEU A 48 -19.68 -1.12 -2.47
N GLY A 49 -19.13 -2.29 -2.18
CA GLY A 49 -19.70 -3.57 -2.60
C GLY A 49 -18.73 -4.71 -2.45
N ASP A 50 -19.02 -5.85 -3.10
CA ASP A 50 -18.23 -7.07 -2.99
C ASP A 50 -16.81 -6.89 -3.53
N GLY A 51 -15.82 -7.42 -2.82
CA GLY A 51 -14.40 -7.25 -3.17
C GLY A 51 -13.95 -7.93 -4.46
N ASP A 52 -14.76 -8.83 -5.03
CA ASP A 52 -14.55 -9.47 -6.32
C ASP A 52 -15.41 -8.87 -7.45
N SER A 53 -16.09 -7.75 -7.18
CA SER A 53 -16.91 -7.06 -8.17
C SER A 53 -16.08 -6.61 -9.39
N PRO A 54 -16.55 -6.85 -10.63
CA PRO A 54 -15.86 -6.40 -11.84
C PRO A 54 -15.76 -4.86 -11.91
N GLU A 55 -16.63 -4.12 -11.22
CA GLU A 55 -16.62 -2.65 -11.17
C GLU A 55 -15.28 -2.09 -10.64
N ILE A 56 -14.59 -2.84 -9.75
CA ILE A 56 -13.28 -2.47 -9.22
C ILE A 56 -12.23 -2.51 -10.33
N GLU A 57 -12.20 -3.59 -11.12
CA GLU A 57 -11.27 -3.75 -12.24
C GLU A 57 -11.56 -2.72 -13.34
N GLU A 58 -12.83 -2.50 -13.67
CA GLU A 58 -13.27 -1.50 -14.65
C GLU A 58 -12.79 -0.10 -14.25
N ALA A 59 -13.03 0.32 -13.00
CA ALA A 59 -12.57 1.61 -12.49
C ALA A 59 -11.04 1.73 -12.45
N TYR A 60 -10.33 0.66 -12.08
CA TYR A 60 -8.87 0.61 -12.08
C TYR A 60 -8.30 0.79 -13.49
N VAL A 61 -8.83 0.04 -14.46
CA VAL A 61 -8.39 0.08 -15.86
C VAL A 61 -8.68 1.45 -16.47
N GLU A 62 -9.86 2.02 -16.20
CA GLU A 62 -10.23 3.36 -16.67
C GLU A 62 -9.28 4.44 -16.11
N ALA A 63 -9.07 4.47 -14.80
CA ALA A 63 -8.17 5.43 -14.16
C ALA A 63 -6.72 5.29 -14.69
N ARG A 64 -6.28 4.06 -14.93
CA ARG A 64 -4.97 3.78 -15.53
C ARG A 64 -4.87 4.32 -16.95
N GLU A 65 -5.91 4.18 -17.76
CA GLU A 65 -5.93 4.69 -19.13
C GLU A 65 -5.89 6.23 -19.18
N TYR A 66 -6.57 6.93 -18.26
CA TYR A 66 -6.47 8.38 -18.18
C TYR A 66 -5.05 8.87 -17.86
N VAL A 67 -4.31 8.13 -17.03
CA VAL A 67 -2.89 8.43 -16.74
C VAL A 67 -2.01 8.14 -17.96
N LEU A 68 -2.19 6.98 -18.60
CA LEU A 68 -1.35 6.57 -19.73
C LEU A 68 -1.58 7.41 -20.99
N SER A 69 -2.81 7.85 -21.22
CA SER A 69 -3.17 8.75 -22.34
C SER A 69 -2.74 10.20 -22.07
N GLY A 70 -2.46 10.57 -20.82
CA GLY A 70 -2.14 11.93 -20.40
C GLY A 70 -3.36 12.84 -20.25
N GLU A 71 -4.58 12.29 -20.27
CA GLU A 71 -5.81 13.05 -19.98
C GLU A 71 -5.84 13.53 -18.52
N LEU A 72 -5.31 12.72 -17.60
CA LEU A 72 -5.06 13.11 -16.21
C LEU A 72 -3.56 13.04 -15.90
N ASP A 73 -2.97 14.20 -15.59
CA ASP A 73 -1.59 14.32 -15.13
C ASP A 73 -1.47 13.91 -13.65
N GLY A 74 -1.00 12.68 -13.39
CA GLY A 74 -0.92 12.16 -12.04
C GLY A 74 -0.54 10.68 -11.94
N VAL A 75 -0.91 10.10 -10.80
CA VAL A 75 -0.58 8.72 -10.43
C VAL A 75 -1.85 7.96 -10.11
N LEU A 76 -2.03 6.78 -10.72
CA LEU A 76 -3.11 5.85 -10.37
C LEU A 76 -3.08 5.55 -8.87
N THR A 77 -4.19 5.82 -8.19
CA THR A 77 -4.28 5.79 -6.74
C THR A 77 -5.59 5.16 -6.27
N LEU A 78 -5.50 4.28 -5.28
CA LEU A 78 -6.63 3.67 -4.60
C LEU A 78 -6.60 4.05 -3.12
N VAL A 79 -7.74 4.48 -2.58
CA VAL A 79 -7.92 4.66 -1.13
C VAL A 79 -8.73 3.50 -0.61
N HIS A 80 -8.16 2.72 0.31
CA HIS A 80 -8.83 1.60 0.96
C HIS A 80 -9.30 2.04 2.34
N TYR A 81 -10.60 2.18 2.53
CA TYR A 81 -11.17 2.58 3.80
C TYR A 81 -11.31 1.37 4.73
N ASN A 82 -10.77 1.48 5.96
CA ASN A 82 -11.11 0.54 7.01
C ASN A 82 -12.46 0.95 7.61
N ASP A 83 -13.51 0.18 7.32
CA ASP A 83 -14.86 0.46 7.77
C ASP A 83 -15.42 -0.79 8.44
N SER A 84 -15.44 -0.78 9.77
CA SER A 84 -15.89 -1.92 10.57
C SER A 84 -17.39 -2.20 10.47
N THR A 85 -18.14 -1.40 9.70
CA THR A 85 -19.58 -1.57 9.49
C THR A 85 -19.92 -2.32 8.20
N LEU A 86 -18.90 -2.63 7.38
CA LEU A 86 -19.06 -3.41 6.16
C LEU A 86 -19.48 -4.84 6.45
N GLU A 87 -20.26 -5.43 5.55
CA GLU A 87 -20.55 -6.86 5.58
C GLU A 87 -19.28 -7.66 5.22
N ASP A 88 -19.26 -8.95 5.56
CA ASP A 88 -18.15 -9.83 5.18
C ASP A 88 -17.91 -9.75 3.67
N GLU A 89 -16.64 -9.70 3.25
CA GLU A 89 -16.19 -9.60 1.85
C GLU A 89 -16.46 -8.26 1.13
N GLN A 90 -17.18 -7.32 1.76
CA GLN A 90 -17.36 -5.98 1.20
C GLN A 90 -16.12 -5.12 1.36
N LEU A 91 -15.88 -4.28 0.35
CA LEU A 91 -14.84 -3.26 0.33
C LEU A 91 -15.46 -1.88 0.10
N LYS A 92 -14.81 -0.88 0.69
CA LYS A 92 -15.08 0.53 0.42
C LYS A 92 -13.82 1.17 -0.11
N LEU A 93 -13.89 1.68 -1.34
CA LEU A 93 -12.75 2.21 -2.08
C LEU A 93 -13.02 3.60 -2.64
N PHE A 94 -11.95 4.35 -2.87
CA PHE A 94 -11.94 5.42 -3.86
C PHE A 94 -10.87 5.07 -4.90
N ILE A 95 -11.25 4.95 -6.17
CA ILE A 95 -10.38 4.49 -7.25
C ILE A 95 -10.23 5.62 -8.26
N GLY A 96 -9.00 6.04 -8.54
CA GLY A 96 -8.78 7.18 -9.42
C GLY A 96 -7.31 7.59 -9.56
N VAL A 97 -7.07 8.89 -9.64
CA VAL A 97 -5.75 9.48 -9.91
C VAL A 97 -5.45 10.55 -8.89
N THR A 98 -4.30 10.44 -8.21
CA THR A 98 -3.71 11.57 -7.46
C THR A 98 -3.09 12.53 -8.46
N LEU A 99 -3.59 13.75 -8.51
CA LEU A 99 -3.18 14.77 -9.46
C LEU A 99 -1.81 15.36 -9.13
N ALA A 100 -0.92 15.44 -10.13
CA ALA A 100 0.33 16.20 -10.02
C ALA A 100 0.09 17.71 -10.14
N SER A 101 -0.97 18.10 -10.86
CA SER A 101 -1.39 19.49 -11.04
C SER A 101 -2.92 19.60 -11.07
N GLY A 102 -3.48 20.75 -10.68
CA GLY A 102 -4.93 20.94 -10.67
C GLY A 102 -5.52 20.88 -12.08
N THR A 103 -6.56 20.06 -12.28
CA THR A 103 -7.39 20.07 -13.50
C THR A 103 -8.77 20.65 -13.20
N SER A 104 -9.37 21.40 -14.14
CA SER A 104 -10.79 21.80 -14.09
C SER A 104 -11.71 20.78 -14.72
N ASP A 105 -11.19 19.98 -15.65
CA ASP A 105 -11.96 19.12 -16.52
C ASP A 105 -11.86 17.70 -15.98
N LEU A 106 -12.99 17.17 -15.50
CA LEU A 106 -13.07 15.84 -14.91
C LEU A 106 -13.80 14.90 -15.86
N PRO A 107 -13.37 13.62 -15.95
CA PRO A 107 -14.13 12.58 -16.61
C PRO A 107 -15.55 12.43 -16.05
N ALA A 108 -16.42 11.85 -16.88
CA ALA A 108 -17.87 11.87 -16.72
C ALA A 108 -18.41 10.89 -15.65
N ASN A 109 -18.20 11.18 -14.36
CA ASN A 109 -18.57 10.37 -13.17
C ASN A 109 -17.53 10.57 -12.05
N TYR A 110 -16.38 11.18 -12.36
CA TYR A 110 -15.30 11.41 -11.41
C TYR A 110 -15.66 12.54 -10.44
N GLN A 111 -15.31 12.32 -9.18
CA GLN A 111 -15.46 13.25 -8.07
C GLN A 111 -14.08 13.64 -7.56
N ARG A 112 -14.00 14.78 -6.88
CA ARG A 112 -12.78 15.19 -6.18
C ARG A 112 -12.77 14.66 -4.76
N LEU A 113 -11.62 14.16 -4.33
CA LEU A 113 -11.34 13.83 -2.94
C LEU A 113 -10.03 14.52 -2.54
N THR A 114 -10.09 15.36 -1.51
CA THR A 114 -8.88 15.92 -0.89
C THR A 114 -8.70 15.28 0.47
N ILE A 115 -7.54 14.68 0.71
CA ILE A 115 -7.15 14.12 2.00
C ILE A 115 -6.04 15.01 2.55
N PRO A 116 -6.33 15.87 3.55
CA PRO A 116 -5.32 16.71 4.17
C PRO A 116 -4.25 15.86 4.86
N ALA A 117 -2.98 16.16 4.61
CA ALA A 117 -1.87 15.42 5.21
C ALA A 117 -0.60 16.26 5.26
N THR A 118 0.17 16.07 6.32
CA THR A 118 1.54 16.63 6.45
C THR A 118 2.59 15.55 6.57
N ASN A 119 2.21 14.37 7.07
CA ASN A 119 3.07 13.22 7.20
C ASN A 119 2.27 11.95 6.94
N ALA A 120 2.95 10.90 6.50
CA ALA A 120 2.39 9.57 6.36
C ALA A 120 3.42 8.52 6.82
N ALA A 121 2.93 7.42 7.39
CA ALA A 121 3.73 6.20 7.40
C ALA A 121 3.66 5.60 5.99
N ARG A 122 4.82 5.35 5.38
CA ARG A 122 4.95 4.87 4.01
C ARG A 122 5.56 3.48 3.97
N ALA A 123 4.99 2.61 3.14
CA ALA A 123 5.60 1.39 2.68
C ALA A 123 5.96 1.58 1.20
N LYS A 124 7.26 1.64 0.89
CA LYS A 124 7.76 1.73 -0.48
C LYS A 124 8.19 0.36 -0.96
N ILE A 125 7.51 -0.16 -1.96
CA ILE A 125 7.65 -1.53 -2.45
C ILE A 125 8.29 -1.49 -3.83
N GLU A 126 9.49 -2.08 -3.97
CA GLU A 126 10.24 -2.16 -5.22
C GLU A 126 10.34 -3.61 -5.72
N GLY A 127 9.96 -3.87 -6.97
CA GLY A 127 10.16 -5.17 -7.64
C GLY A 127 8.89 -5.80 -8.24
N HIS A 128 9.04 -6.95 -8.89
CA HIS A 128 7.93 -7.71 -9.47
C HIS A 128 7.06 -8.36 -8.37
N ASN A 129 5.75 -8.13 -8.42
CA ASN A 129 4.69 -8.48 -7.44
C ASN A 129 4.61 -9.95 -6.96
N SER A 130 5.52 -10.83 -7.35
CA SER A 130 5.51 -12.26 -7.03
C SER A 130 5.62 -12.60 -5.53
N ILE A 131 6.03 -11.67 -4.66
CA ILE A 131 6.14 -11.91 -3.20
C ILE A 131 5.79 -10.63 -2.41
N MET A 132 4.54 -10.18 -2.46
CA MET A 132 4.04 -9.09 -1.62
C MET A 132 3.46 -9.66 -0.31
N PRO A 133 3.79 -9.11 0.88
CA PRO A 133 3.11 -9.47 2.12
C PRO A 133 1.60 -9.21 2.04
N SER A 134 0.82 -9.85 2.91
CA SER A 134 -0.61 -9.56 2.98
C SER A 134 -0.88 -8.09 3.33
N PRO A 135 -2.01 -7.50 2.89
CA PRO A 135 -2.40 -6.14 3.27
C PRO A 135 -2.33 -5.89 4.78
N SER A 136 -2.82 -6.85 5.58
CA SER A 136 -2.77 -6.80 7.05
C SER A 136 -1.34 -6.75 7.61
N THR A 137 -0.38 -7.39 6.95
CA THR A 137 1.04 -7.33 7.36
C THR A 137 1.62 -5.95 7.09
N ILE A 138 1.31 -5.37 5.92
CA ILE A 138 1.78 -4.03 5.55
C ILE A 138 1.20 -3.00 6.53
N GLU A 139 -0.10 -3.04 6.78
CA GLU A 139 -0.78 -2.13 7.71
C GLU A 139 -0.21 -2.24 9.13
N SER A 140 0.01 -3.47 9.62
CA SER A 140 0.62 -3.67 10.93
C SER A 140 2.03 -3.06 11.03
N ARG A 141 2.84 -3.16 9.96
CA ARG A 141 4.19 -2.57 9.91
C ARG A 141 4.16 -1.04 9.79
N LEU A 142 3.19 -0.47 9.08
CA LEU A 142 2.96 0.97 9.03
C LEU A 142 2.62 1.52 10.42
N ARG A 143 1.68 0.86 11.13
CA ARG A 143 1.31 1.23 12.51
C ARG A 143 2.49 1.10 13.47
N GLU A 144 3.27 0.04 13.39
CA GLU A 144 4.50 -0.13 14.19
C GLU A 144 5.52 0.99 13.92
N THR A 145 5.65 1.42 12.66
CA THR A 145 6.55 2.51 12.24
C THR A 145 6.10 3.85 12.84
N ALA A 146 4.81 4.15 12.78
CA ALA A 146 4.24 5.35 13.39
C ALA A 146 4.32 5.34 14.93
N GLU A 147 4.08 4.19 15.57
CA GLU A 147 4.17 4.03 17.03
C GLU A 147 5.59 4.35 17.53
N LYS A 148 6.63 3.87 16.83
CA LYS A 148 8.03 4.22 17.14
C LYS A 148 8.30 5.72 17.05
N ALA A 149 7.61 6.41 16.14
CA ALA A 149 7.66 7.86 15.98
C ALA A 149 6.68 8.62 16.89
N ARG A 150 5.85 7.92 17.69
CA ARG A 150 4.78 8.48 18.54
C ARG A 150 3.72 9.25 17.75
N LEU A 151 3.40 8.76 16.56
CA LEU A 151 2.39 9.32 15.67
C LEU A 151 1.16 8.41 15.64
N GLU A 152 -0.03 9.02 15.57
CA GLU A 152 -1.26 8.30 15.30
C GLU A 152 -1.59 8.37 13.82
N LEU A 153 -2.01 7.25 13.25
CA LEU A 153 -2.39 7.18 11.84
C LEU A 153 -3.90 7.18 11.67
N GLN A 154 -4.34 7.67 10.51
CA GLN A 154 -5.69 7.48 10.00
C GLN A 154 -5.99 5.99 9.81
N ASP A 155 -7.27 5.67 9.66
CA ASP A 155 -7.76 4.28 9.51
C ASP A 155 -8.12 3.95 8.05
N PHE A 156 -7.21 4.29 7.14
CA PHE A 156 -7.31 3.95 5.72
C PHE A 156 -5.90 4.00 5.10
N THR A 157 -5.71 3.28 4.01
CA THR A 157 -4.47 3.34 3.22
C THR A 157 -4.69 4.05 1.88
N ILE A 158 -3.63 4.64 1.35
CA ILE A 158 -3.56 5.25 0.02
C ILE A 158 -2.49 4.49 -0.75
N GLU A 159 -2.91 3.70 -1.74
CA GLU A 159 -2.04 2.89 -2.58
C GLU A 159 -1.79 3.60 -3.92
N GLN A 160 -0.52 3.83 -4.27
CA GLN A 160 -0.10 4.61 -5.42
C GLN A 160 0.86 3.83 -6.33
N TYR A 161 0.50 3.70 -7.59
CA TYR A 161 1.25 2.97 -8.61
C TYR A 161 2.25 3.89 -9.31
N ILE A 162 3.40 4.14 -8.65
CA ILE A 162 4.42 5.11 -9.09
C ILE A 162 5.07 4.73 -10.43
N SER A 163 5.31 3.43 -10.65
CA SER A 163 5.81 2.90 -11.93
C SER A 163 5.48 1.42 -12.04
N GLU A 164 5.82 0.78 -13.16
CA GLU A 164 5.59 -0.67 -13.38
C GLU A 164 6.13 -1.57 -12.26
N ASN A 165 7.20 -1.14 -11.58
CA ASN A 165 7.88 -1.91 -10.53
C ASN A 165 7.96 -1.17 -9.20
N MET A 166 7.18 -0.11 -9.00
CA MET A 166 7.18 0.67 -7.76
C MET A 166 5.77 1.00 -7.31
N LEU A 167 5.45 0.53 -6.11
CA LEU A 167 4.21 0.81 -5.40
C LEU A 167 4.54 1.54 -4.11
N VAL A 168 3.72 2.53 -3.77
CA VAL A 168 3.76 3.21 -2.47
C VAL A 168 2.43 2.99 -1.78
N ILE A 169 2.47 2.60 -0.50
CA ILE A 169 1.27 2.54 0.33
C ILE A 169 1.49 3.47 1.52
N ASP A 170 0.66 4.50 1.61
CA ASP A 170 0.68 5.48 2.69
C ASP A 170 -0.49 5.27 3.65
N MET A 171 -0.24 5.39 4.94
CA MET A 171 -1.24 5.70 5.95
C MET A 171 -0.97 7.12 6.45
N PRO A 172 -1.84 8.10 6.16
CA PRO A 172 -1.65 9.46 6.63
C PRO A 172 -1.66 9.53 8.16
N VAL A 173 -0.88 10.46 8.71
CA VAL A 173 -0.92 10.82 10.14
C VAL A 173 -2.18 11.66 10.42
N LYS A 174 -2.76 11.52 11.61
CA LYS A 174 -3.93 12.30 12.06
C LYS A 174 -3.62 13.79 12.28
#